data_AF-A0A1N7FS06-F1
#
_entry.id   AF-A0A1N7FS06-F1
#
_cell.length_a   1.000
_cell.length_b   1.000
_cell.length_c   1.000
_cell.angle_alpha   90.00
_cell.angle_beta   90.00
_cell.angle_gamma   90.00
#
_symmetry.space_group_name_H-M   'P 1'
#
loop_
_entity.id
_entity.type
_entity.pdbx_description
1 polymer ?
#
loop_
_entity_poly.entity_id
_entity_poly.type
_entity_poly.pdbx_seq_one_letter_code
_entity_poly.pdbx_strand_id
1 'polypeptide(L)' 'MTQTYLTTQELAARIKYDVRTIRNQLKDSVLLEGVHYIRPFGGRKILYIWEQIEKDMRSTFDGVGMMALQ' A
#
# COMPACT_ATOMS: atom_id res chain seq x y z
N MET A 1 15.24 1.31 13.25
CA MET A 1 13.91 1.06 12.63
C MET A 1 14.17 0.64 11.19
N THR A 2 14.19 -0.66 10.91
CA THR A 2 14.35 -1.18 9.55
C THR A 2 13.02 -1.11 8.82
N GLN A 3 12.97 -0.40 7.69
CA GLN A 3 11.80 -0.38 6.81
C GLN A 3 11.92 -1.49 5.78
N THR A 4 10.88 -2.31 5.68
CA THR A 4 10.81 -3.41 4.72
C THR A 4 10.18 -2.91 3.44
N TYR A 5 10.98 -2.85 2.39
CA TYR A 5 10.52 -2.46 1.06
C TYR A 5 10.08 -3.69 0.27
N LEU A 6 8.84 -3.66 -0.22
CA LEU A 6 8.24 -4.74 -0.98
C LEU A 6 7.90 -4.27 -2.39
N THR A 7 8.13 -5.13 -3.37
CA THR A 7 7.52 -5.01 -4.68
C THR A 7 6.02 -5.30 -4.61
N THR A 8 5.28 -4.99 -5.68
CA THR A 8 3.86 -5.36 -5.76
C THR A 8 3.64 -6.86 -5.59
N GLN A 9 4.53 -7.71 -6.12
CA GLN A 9 4.41 -9.17 -6.01
C GLN A 9 4.65 -9.67 -4.59
N GLU A 10 5.65 -9.14 -3.90
CA GLU A 10 5.93 -9.52 -2.52
C GLU A 10 4.83 -9.04 -1.58
N LEU A 11 4.31 -7.83 -1.80
CA LEU A 11 3.16 -7.33 -1.05
C LEU A 11 1.93 -8.23 -1.31
N ALA A 12 1.63 -8.54 -2.57
CA ALA A 12 0.55 -9.44 -2.98
C ALA A 12 0.60 -10.78 -2.23
N ALA A 13 1.77 -11.42 -2.22
CA ALA A 13 1.97 -12.68 -1.51
C ALA A 13 1.78 -12.53 0.00
N ARG A 14 2.22 -11.40 0.58
CA ARG A 14 2.19 -11.16 2.03
C ARG A 14 0.78 -10.88 2.55
N ILE A 15 0.01 -10.01 1.89
CA ILE A 15 -1.37 -9.67 2.28
C ILE A 15 -2.43 -10.52 1.56
N LYS A 16 -1.99 -11.51 0.77
CA LYS A 16 -2.84 -12.48 0.04
C LYS A 16 -3.84 -11.83 -0.93
N TYR A 17 -3.41 -10.78 -1.61
CA TYR A 17 -4.15 -10.14 -2.69
C TYR A 17 -3.54 -10.47 -4.04
N ASP A 18 -4.33 -10.32 -5.11
CA ASP A 18 -3.78 -10.34 -6.47
C ASP A 18 -3.00 -9.05 -6.77
N VAL A 19 -1.93 -9.19 -7.57
CA VAL A 19 -1.07 -8.08 -8.00
C VAL A 19 -1.87 -7.00 -8.73
N ARG A 20 -2.86 -7.39 -9.53
CA ARG A 20 -3.73 -6.46 -10.27
C ARG A 20 -4.59 -5.65 -9.32
N THR A 21 -5.13 -6.27 -8.27
CA THR A 21 -5.93 -5.57 -7.25
C THR A 21 -5.09 -4.52 -6.53
N ILE A 22 -3.86 -4.85 -6.14
CA ILE A 22 -2.97 -3.87 -5.51
C ILE A 22 -2.70 -2.68 -6.44
N ARG A 23 -2.42 -2.91 -7.74
CA ARG A 23 -2.09 -1.83 -8.67
C ARG A 23 -3.26 -0.95 -9.08
N ASN A 24 -4.43 -1.56 -9.29
CA ASN A 24 -5.55 -0.89 -9.92
C ASN A 24 -6.61 -0.41 -8.92
N GLN A 25 -6.66 -0.99 -7.72
CA GLN A 25 -7.68 -0.69 -6.73
C GLN A 25 -7.07 -0.09 -5.46
N LEU A 26 -6.04 -0.73 -4.90
CA LEU A 26 -5.48 -0.29 -3.62
C LEU A 26 -4.51 0.88 -3.78
N LYS A 27 -3.63 0.85 -4.78
CA LYS A 27 -2.71 1.94 -5.07
C LYS A 27 -3.51 3.21 -5.39
N ASP A 28 -3.09 4.32 -4.80
CA ASP A 28 -3.69 5.67 -4.91
C ASP A 28 -5.06 5.85 -4.24
N SER A 29 -5.85 4.79 -4.06
CA SER A 29 -7.13 4.86 -3.33
C SER A 29 -6.97 4.61 -1.83
N VAL A 30 -6.16 3.61 -1.46
CA VAL A 30 -5.93 3.16 -0.08
C VAL A 30 -4.46 3.34 0.29
N LEU A 31 -3.56 2.91 -0.60
CA LEU A 31 -2.12 3.03 -0.43
C LEU A 31 -1.67 4.35 -1.06
N LEU A 32 -1.36 5.32 -0.21
CA LEU A 32 -0.96 6.67 -0.58
C LEU A 32 0.54 6.79 -0.89
N GLU A 33 0.89 7.52 -1.95
CA GLU A 33 2.28 7.83 -2.30
C GLU A 33 2.95 8.69 -1.21
N GLY A 34 4.22 8.40 -0.91
CA GLY A 34 4.97 9.07 0.17
C GLY A 34 4.68 8.53 1.58
N VAL A 35 3.59 7.78 1.76
CA VAL A 35 3.24 7.12 3.02
C VAL A 35 3.41 5.61 2.91
N HIS A 36 2.62 4.98 2.03
CA HIS A 36 2.56 3.53 1.88
C HIS A 36 3.52 3.00 0.83
N TYR A 37 3.87 3.84 -0.14
CA TYR A 37 4.78 3.46 -1.21
C TYR A 37 5.57 4.67 -1.72
N ILE A 38 6.71 4.39 -2.31
CA ILE A 38 7.59 5.36 -2.95
C ILE A 38 7.93 4.94 -4.38
N ARG A 39 8.30 5.93 -5.19
CA ARG A 39 8.69 5.77 -6.59
C ARG A 39 10.18 6.11 -6.79
N PRO A 40 11.13 5.26 -6.37
CA PRO A 40 12.55 5.55 -6.49
C PRO A 40 13.05 5.54 -7.95
N PHE A 41 14.25 6.08 -8.16
CA PHE A 41 14.99 6.06 -9.45
C PHE A 41 14.18 6.62 -10.63
N GLY A 42 13.53 7.76 -10.45
CA GLY A 42 12.76 8.42 -11.51
C GLY A 42 11.43 7.73 -11.85
N GLY A 43 10.88 6.96 -10.91
CA GLY A 43 9.53 6.39 -11.02
C GLY A 43 9.40 5.13 -11.86
N ARG A 44 10.52 4.48 -12.21
CA ARG A 44 10.51 3.20 -12.94
C ARG A 44 10.02 2.03 -12.10
N LYS A 45 10.16 2.13 -10.78
CA LYS A 45 9.74 1.08 -9.83
C LYS A 45 8.91 1.68 -8.71
N ILE A 46 7.99 0.88 -8.20
CA ILE A 46 7.21 1.18 -7.00
C ILE A 46 7.68 0.23 -5.91
N LEU A 47 8.02 0.80 -4.75
CA LEU A 47 8.34 0.05 -3.54
C LEU A 47 7.34 0.42 -2.45
N TYR A 48 6.73 -0.58 -1.84
CA TYR A 48 5.78 -0.45 -0.75
C TYR A 48 6.51 -0.58 0.59
N ILE A 49 6.09 0.19 1.59
CA ILE A 49 6.68 0.18 2.93
C ILE A 49 5.77 -0.66 3.82
N TRP A 50 6.21 -1.89 4.15
CA TRP A 50 5.39 -2.85 4.91
C TRP A 50 4.89 -2.27 6.23
N GLU A 51 5.75 -1.59 6.99
CA GLU A 51 5.43 -1.15 8.33
C GLU A 51 4.30 -0.11 8.35
N GLN A 52 4.20 0.74 7.31
CA GLN A 52 3.11 1.71 7.17
C GLN A 52 1.81 1.01 6.78
N ILE A 53 1.88 0.08 5.82
CA ILE A 53 0.73 -0.75 5.42
C ILE A 53 0.19 -1.55 6.60
N GLU A 54 1.08 -2.22 7.35
CA GLU A 54 0.71 -3.04 8.51
C GLU A 54 0.15 -2.20 9.64
N LYS A 55 0.63 -0.96 9.81
CA LYS A 55 0.07 -0.01 10.78
C LYS A 55 -1.36 0.36 10.41
N ASP A 56 -1.61 0.71 9.15
CA ASP A 56 -2.94 1.14 8.70
C ASP A 56 -3.94 -0.03 8.65
N MET A 57 -3.46 -1.23 8.29
CA MET A 57 -4.23 -2.48 8.42
C MET A 57 -4.62 -2.77 9.87
N ARG A 58 -3.75 -2.45 10.84
CA ARG A 58 -4.03 -2.60 12.28
C ARG A 58 -4.87 -1.47 12.85
N SER A 59 -4.87 -0.30 12.21
CA SER A 59 -5.56 0.90 12.67
C SER A 59 -6.99 1.01 12.15
N THR A 60 -7.38 0.24 11.13
CA THR A 60 -8.70 0.39 10.49
C THR A 60 -9.68 -0.71 10.87
N PHE A 61 -10.43 -0.46 11.94
CA PHE A 61 -11.89 -0.58 11.96
C PHE A 61 -12.59 0.69 12.50
N ASP A 62 -11.92 1.85 12.56
CA ASP A 62 -12.55 3.12 12.97
C ASP A 62 -12.97 3.96 11.75
N GLY A 63 -13.97 3.44 11.03
CA GLY A 63 -15.12 4.14 10.43
C GLY A 63 -15.04 5.45 9.62
N VAL A 64 -13.90 6.13 9.44
CA VAL A 64 -13.90 7.52 8.91
C VAL A 64 -13.41 7.62 7.45
N GLY A 65 -12.64 6.65 6.94
CA GLY A 65 -11.99 6.75 5.62
C GLY A 65 -12.81 6.32 4.40
N MET A 66 -13.96 5.65 4.58
CA MET A 66 -14.76 5.09 3.47
C MET A 66 -15.89 6.02 2.96
N MET A 67 -16.00 7.25 3.46
CA MET A 67 -16.98 8.24 2.98
C MET A 67 -16.40 9.17 1.90
N ALA A 68 -16.00 8.61 0.75
CA ALA A 68 -15.71 9.43 -0.43
C ALA A 68 -16.06 8.69 -1.73
N LEU A 69 -17.23 8.04 -1.78
CA LEU A 69 -17.93 7.69 -3.01
C LEU A 69 -19.44 7.76 -2.74
N GLN A 70 -19.99 8.98 -2.83
CA GLN A 70 -21.41 9.25 -3.12
C GLN A 70 -21.47 10.11 -4.37
#